data_AF-A0AAU9RL39-F1
#
_entry.id   AF-A0AAU9RL39-F1
#
_cell.length_a   1.000
_cell.length_b   1.000
_cell.length_c   1.000
_cell.angle_alpha   90.00
_cell.angle_beta   90.00
_cell.angle_gamma   90.00
#
_symmetry.space_group_name_H-M   'P 1'
#
loop_
_entity.id
_entity.type
_entity.pdbx_description
1 polymer ?
#
loop_
_entity_poly.entity_id
_entity_poly.type
_entity_poly.pdbx_seq_one_letter_code
_entity_poly.pdbx_strand_id
1 'polypeptide(L)'
;MKEANFTRLCSSRSMLVVNDSFPGPVIHYLSTSRMKEIMAHGVKQPRNPWSDGPEYITQCAIQPGTNFTYEVIFSIEEGTLWWHAHSDWTRSTVHGAIVVYPRLGTTYPFPKPDEEEIIILGSWYKGDVNYLLLEDLQEGGPLPVSDAYLINGQPGDFCNCSKGTSSSFIS
;
A
#
# COMPACT_ATOMS: atom_id res chain seq x y z
N MET A 1 -12.74 -0.62 -3.67
CA MET A 1 -12.30 -0.83 -2.28
C MET A 1 -13.49 -1.25 -1.45
N LYS A 2 -13.28 -2.00 -0.38
CA LYS A 2 -14.34 -2.36 0.56
C LYS A 2 -13.78 -2.54 1.95
N GLU A 3 -14.66 -2.52 2.94
CA GLU A 3 -14.30 -2.85 4.31
C GLU A 3 -14.14 -4.36 4.50
N ALA A 4 -13.10 -4.73 5.26
CA ALA A 4 -12.87 -6.09 5.71
C ALA A 4 -12.28 -6.08 7.13
N ASN A 5 -12.58 -7.13 7.89
CA ASN A 5 -12.13 -7.27 9.27
C ASN A 5 -10.77 -7.94 9.32
N PHE A 6 -9.85 -7.32 10.07
CA PHE A 6 -8.55 -7.89 10.35
C PHE A 6 -8.26 -7.82 11.85
N THR A 7 -7.59 -8.86 12.35
CA THR A 7 -7.23 -8.98 13.76
C THR A 7 -5.72 -8.94 13.91
N ARG A 8 -5.21 -8.04 14.75
CA ARG A 8 -3.83 -8.01 15.22
C ARG A 8 -3.81 -7.59 16.68
N LEU A 9 -2.81 -8.04 17.44
CA LEU A 9 -2.68 -7.66 18.86
C LEU A 9 -3.93 -7.98 19.69
N CYS A 10 -4.63 -9.08 19.37
CA CYS A 10 -5.93 -9.46 19.94
C CYS A 10 -7.08 -8.45 19.73
N SER A 11 -6.91 -7.48 18.83
CA SER A 11 -7.92 -6.48 18.50
C SER A 11 -8.37 -6.66 17.06
N SER A 12 -9.68 -6.80 16.87
CA SER A 12 -10.30 -6.84 15.54
C SER A 12 -10.86 -5.46 15.21
N ARG A 13 -10.62 -5.00 13.99
CA ARG A 13 -11.28 -3.81 13.45
C ARG A 13 -11.65 -4.01 11.98
N SER A 14 -12.71 -3.35 11.56
CA SER A 14 -13.01 -3.15 10.14
C SER A 14 -12.07 -2.08 9.59
N MET A 15 -11.57 -2.29 8.37
CA MET A 15 -10.75 -1.30 7.69
C MET A 15 -10.89 -1.38 6.18
N LEU A 16 -10.64 -0.26 5.50
CA LEU A 16 -10.66 -0.20 4.06
C LEU A 16 -9.48 -0.96 3.46
N VAL A 17 -9.76 -1.87 2.53
CA VAL A 17 -8.78 -2.69 1.82
C VAL A 17 -9.05 -2.79 0.32
N VAL A 18 -8.05 -3.25 -0.42
CA VAL A 18 -8.14 -3.60 -1.84
C VAL A 18 -8.18 -5.12 -1.95
N ASN A 19 -9.19 -5.65 -2.65
CA ASN A 19 -9.37 -7.07 -2.92
C ASN A 19 -9.20 -7.98 -1.67
N ASP A 20 -9.83 -7.60 -0.54
CA ASP A 20 -9.81 -8.36 0.72
C ASP A 20 -8.42 -8.59 1.34
N SER A 21 -7.41 -7.84 0.93
CA SER A 21 -6.02 -8.08 1.33
C SER A 21 -5.39 -6.89 2.05
N PHE A 22 -4.56 -7.21 3.05
CA PHE A 22 -3.74 -6.25 3.77
C PHE A 22 -2.36 -6.88 4.12
N PRO A 23 -1.25 -6.37 3.55
CA PRO A 23 -1.16 -5.35 2.51
C PRO A 23 -1.94 -5.75 1.25
N GLY A 24 -2.26 -4.77 0.41
CA GLY A 24 -3.00 -4.98 -0.83
C GLY A 24 -2.24 -5.82 -1.86
N PRO A 25 -2.88 -6.16 -2.99
CA PRO A 25 -2.26 -6.98 -4.03
C PRO A 25 -1.00 -6.33 -4.61
N VAL A 26 -0.04 -7.18 -4.97
CA VAL A 26 1.18 -6.78 -5.69
C VAL A 26 0.85 -6.58 -7.16
N ILE A 27 1.32 -5.48 -7.73
CA ILE A 27 1.21 -5.22 -9.16
C ILE A 27 2.54 -5.58 -9.83
N HIS A 28 2.53 -6.60 -10.68
CA HIS A 28 3.70 -7.01 -11.46
C HIS A 28 3.62 -6.39 -12.86
N TYR A 29 4.68 -5.68 -13.24
CA TYR A 29 4.78 -4.99 -14.52
C TYR A 29 6.00 -5.44 -15.31
N LEU A 30 5.74 -5.88 -16.54
CA LEU A 30 6.77 -6.11 -17.55
C LEU A 30 6.64 -4.99 -18.58
N SER A 31 7.77 -4.34 -18.91
CA SER A 31 7.84 -3.17 -19.79
C SER A 31 7.49 -3.48 -21.25
N THR A 32 6.22 -3.77 -21.50
CA THR A 32 5.60 -3.95 -22.82
C THR A 32 4.13 -3.56 -22.87
N SER A 33 3.44 -3.42 -21.73
CA SER A 33 2.02 -3.07 -21.66
C SER A 33 1.80 -1.70 -21.02
N ARG A 34 0.65 -1.06 -21.24
CA ARG A 34 0.18 0.02 -20.36
C ARG A 34 -0.61 -0.63 -19.24
N MET A 35 -0.32 -0.29 -17.98
CA MET A 35 -1.15 -0.77 -16.87
C MET A 35 -2.28 0.21 -16.60
N LYS A 36 -3.43 -0.35 -16.25
CA LYS A 36 -4.60 0.40 -15.82
C LYS A 36 -4.90 -0.11 -14.42
N GLU A 37 -4.45 0.60 -13.39
CA GLU A 37 -4.98 0.56 -12.01
C GLU A 37 -4.03 1.22 -11.00
N ILE A 38 -4.63 2.05 -10.13
CA ILE A 38 -4.13 2.66 -8.88
C ILE A 38 -3.02 3.74 -9.00
N MET A 39 -3.09 4.74 -8.13
CA MET A 39 -2.01 5.71 -7.82
C MET A 39 -0.70 4.99 -7.47
N ALA A 40 0.35 5.21 -8.26
CA ALA A 40 1.63 4.51 -8.14
C ALA A 40 2.73 5.48 -7.68
N HIS A 41 3.18 5.33 -6.43
CA HIS A 41 4.27 6.13 -5.89
C HIS A 41 5.58 5.82 -6.62
N GLY A 42 6.25 6.88 -7.09
CA GLY A 42 7.50 6.78 -7.83
C GLY A 42 7.34 6.53 -9.34
N VAL A 43 6.11 6.42 -9.84
CA VAL A 43 5.83 6.46 -11.29
C VAL A 43 5.72 7.92 -11.74
N LYS A 44 6.45 8.29 -12.79
CA LYS A 44 6.56 9.68 -13.26
C LYS A 44 5.29 10.24 -13.90
N GLN A 45 4.39 9.37 -14.38
CA GLN A 45 3.14 9.74 -15.05
C GLN A 45 3.32 10.84 -16.14
N PRO A 46 4.16 10.62 -17.16
CA PRO A 46 4.54 11.67 -18.11
C PRO A 46 3.33 12.23 -18.86
N ARG A 47 3.00 13.50 -18.59
CA ARG A 47 1.84 14.23 -19.14
C ARG A 47 0.48 13.64 -18.72
N ASN A 48 0.44 12.87 -17.63
CA ASN A 48 -0.77 12.22 -17.13
C ASN A 48 -1.06 12.53 -15.64
N PRO A 49 -1.18 13.81 -15.25
CA PRO A 49 -1.44 14.16 -13.86
C PRO A 49 -2.82 13.67 -13.38
N TRP A 50 -3.77 13.44 -14.30
CA TRP A 50 -5.14 13.01 -14.00
C TRP A 50 -5.23 11.64 -13.33
N SER A 51 -4.20 10.80 -13.50
CA SER A 51 -4.08 9.49 -12.84
C SER A 51 -2.93 9.45 -11.85
N ASP A 52 -2.46 10.62 -11.39
CA ASP A 52 -1.53 10.69 -10.27
C ASP A 52 -2.33 10.27 -9.03
N GLY A 53 -3.25 11.09 -8.53
CA GLY A 53 -4.19 10.72 -7.47
C GLY A 53 -4.12 11.43 -6.11
N PRO A 54 -3.22 12.39 -5.82
CA PRO A 54 -3.29 13.12 -4.57
C PRO A 54 -4.59 13.92 -4.48
N GLU A 55 -5.32 13.68 -3.41
CA GLU A 55 -6.62 14.30 -3.15
C GLU A 55 -6.49 15.84 -3.08
N TYR A 56 -7.41 16.54 -3.74
CA TYR A 56 -7.45 18.00 -3.88
C TYR A 56 -6.24 18.65 -4.57
N ILE A 57 -5.31 17.86 -5.11
CA ILE A 57 -4.23 18.36 -5.97
C ILE A 57 -4.51 18.02 -7.43
N THR A 58 -4.68 16.73 -7.77
CA THR A 58 -4.91 16.30 -9.15
C THR A 58 -6.31 15.77 -9.40
N GLN A 59 -7.05 15.44 -8.33
CA GLN A 59 -8.44 14.96 -8.41
C GLN A 59 -9.22 15.21 -7.12
N CYS A 60 -10.54 15.18 -7.22
CA CYS A 60 -11.43 15.07 -6.06
C CYS A 60 -11.43 13.63 -5.51
N ALA A 61 -11.88 13.48 -4.26
CA ALA A 61 -12.10 12.18 -3.63
C ALA A 61 -13.07 11.29 -4.44
N ILE A 62 -12.71 10.02 -4.62
CA ILE A 62 -13.60 9.02 -5.22
C ILE A 62 -14.66 8.68 -4.17
N GLN A 63 -15.93 9.03 -4.44
CA GLN A 63 -17.01 8.86 -3.49
C GLN A 63 -17.37 7.39 -3.27
N PRO A 64 -17.87 7.00 -2.08
CA PRO A 64 -18.37 5.66 -1.84
C PRO A 64 -19.40 5.22 -2.90
N GLY A 65 -19.27 3.99 -3.40
CA GLY A 65 -20.15 3.45 -4.44
C GLY A 65 -19.84 3.91 -5.87
N THR A 66 -18.83 4.77 -6.07
CA THR A 66 -18.36 5.18 -7.40
C THR A 66 -17.08 4.45 -7.79
N ASN A 67 -16.70 4.57 -9.06
CA ASN A 67 -15.46 4.01 -9.58
C ASN A 67 -14.68 5.07 -10.36
N PHE A 68 -13.37 4.87 -10.45
CA PHE A 68 -12.47 5.65 -11.27
C PHE A 68 -11.38 4.73 -11.79
N THR A 69 -11.01 4.91 -13.06
CA THR A 69 -9.98 4.11 -13.72
C THR A 69 -8.71 4.93 -13.85
N TYR A 70 -7.66 4.53 -13.14
CA TYR A 70 -6.33 5.10 -13.29
C TYR A 70 -5.62 4.50 -14.51
N GLU A 71 -4.99 5.34 -15.33
CA GLU A 71 -3.99 4.93 -16.31
C GLU A 71 -2.60 5.14 -15.71
N VAL A 72 -1.81 4.07 -15.60
CA VAL A 72 -0.44 4.13 -15.05
C VAL A 72 0.56 4.01 -16.19
N ILE A 73 1.26 5.11 -16.46
CA ILE A 73 2.22 5.20 -17.55
C ILE A 73 3.64 5.06 -16.99
N PHE A 74 4.15 3.84 -17.03
CA PHE A 74 5.57 3.56 -16.78
C PHE A 74 6.43 4.07 -17.94
N SER A 75 7.63 4.53 -17.61
CA SER A 75 8.57 5.15 -18.52
C SER A 75 9.99 4.59 -18.35
N ILE A 76 10.73 5.13 -17.38
CA ILE A 76 12.12 4.77 -17.09
C ILE A 76 12.26 3.92 -15.84
N GLU A 77 11.17 3.72 -15.11
CA GLU A 77 11.13 2.99 -13.85
C GLU A 77 11.44 1.50 -14.10
N GLU A 78 12.33 0.95 -13.28
CA GLU A 78 12.70 -0.46 -13.19
C GLU A 78 13.08 -0.75 -11.73
N GLY A 79 12.62 -1.87 -11.17
CA GLY A 79 12.81 -2.23 -9.75
C GLY A 79 11.52 -2.12 -8.92
N THR A 80 11.67 -1.75 -7.65
CA THR A 80 10.58 -1.79 -6.67
C THR A 80 9.96 -0.41 -6.48
N LEU A 81 8.64 -0.35 -6.69
CA LEU A 81 7.78 0.78 -6.39
C LEU A 81 6.63 0.30 -5.48
N TRP A 82 5.67 1.16 -5.20
CA TRP A 82 4.51 0.82 -4.39
C TRP A 82 3.34 1.73 -4.74
N TRP A 83 2.13 1.28 -4.45
CA TRP A 83 0.92 2.08 -4.56
C TRP A 83 0.33 2.29 -3.17
N HIS A 84 -0.33 3.42 -2.98
CA HIS A 84 -1.03 3.71 -1.73
C HIS A 84 -2.18 4.70 -1.94
N ALA A 85 -3.17 4.68 -1.04
CA ALA A 85 -4.18 5.73 -1.00
C ALA A 85 -3.51 7.09 -0.72
N HIS A 86 -3.97 8.14 -1.38
CA HIS A 86 -3.44 9.50 -1.23
C HIS A 86 -4.50 10.48 -0.71
N SER A 87 -5.36 9.97 0.17
CA SER A 87 -6.42 10.69 0.89
C SER A 87 -6.29 10.36 2.37
N ASP A 88 -6.22 11.41 3.20
CA ASP A 88 -5.98 11.34 4.66
C ASP A 88 -4.87 10.34 5.06
N TRP A 89 -5.07 9.60 6.15
CA TRP A 89 -4.18 8.56 6.64
C TRP A 89 -4.59 7.16 6.17
N THR A 90 -5.42 7.10 5.12
CA THR A 90 -5.95 5.86 4.54
C THR A 90 -4.86 4.95 4.00
N ARG A 91 -3.67 5.49 3.66
CA ARG A 91 -2.48 4.69 3.30
C ARG A 91 -2.04 3.74 4.41
N SER A 92 -2.48 3.91 5.66
CA SER A 92 -2.20 2.98 6.76
C SER A 92 -2.72 1.56 6.47
N THR A 93 -3.79 1.42 5.68
CA THR A 93 -4.39 0.12 5.33
C THR A 93 -4.51 -0.12 3.83
N VAL A 94 -4.54 0.95 3.02
CA VAL A 94 -4.65 0.88 1.57
C VAL A 94 -3.29 1.17 0.93
N HIS A 95 -2.48 0.13 0.79
CA HIS A 95 -1.18 0.16 0.11
C HIS A 95 -0.77 -1.23 -0.37
N GLY A 96 0.14 -1.30 -1.34
CA GLY A 96 0.72 -2.55 -1.83
C GLY A 96 1.95 -2.30 -2.68
N ALA A 97 2.70 -3.36 -3.01
CA ALA A 97 3.93 -3.25 -3.78
C ALA A 97 3.66 -3.19 -5.30
N ILE A 98 4.61 -2.59 -6.03
CA ILE A 98 4.69 -2.65 -7.48
C ILE A 98 6.09 -3.17 -7.84
N VAL A 99 6.15 -4.24 -8.62
CA VAL A 99 7.41 -4.79 -9.13
C VAL A 99 7.50 -4.50 -10.62
N VAL A 100 8.50 -3.72 -11.02
CA VAL A 100 8.78 -3.39 -12.42
C VAL A 100 10.00 -4.17 -12.89
N TYR A 101 9.77 -5.17 -13.72
CA TYR A 101 10.83 -6.02 -14.27
C TYR A 101 11.62 -5.31 -15.38
N PRO A 102 12.86 -5.77 -15.65
CA PRO A 102 13.62 -5.33 -16.81
C PRO A 102 12.82 -5.45 -18.11
N ARG A 103 13.10 -4.54 -19.04
CA ARG A 103 12.44 -4.56 -20.35
C ARG A 103 12.70 -5.87 -21.07
N LEU A 104 11.78 -6.26 -21.96
CA LEU A 104 12.01 -7.42 -22.81
C LEU A 104 13.32 -7.24 -23.60
N GLY A 105 14.22 -8.21 -23.48
CA GLY A 105 15.52 -8.19 -24.11
C GLY A 105 16.63 -7.53 -23.27
N THR A 106 16.34 -7.02 -22.07
CA THR A 106 17.34 -6.60 -21.10
C THR A 106 17.37 -7.52 -19.89
N THR A 107 18.42 -7.41 -19.09
CA THR A 107 18.60 -8.15 -17.83
C THR A 107 18.91 -7.18 -16.72
N TYR A 108 18.77 -7.64 -15.48
CA TYR A 108 19.33 -6.92 -14.34
C TYR A 108 20.82 -6.62 -14.56
N PRO A 109 21.36 -5.53 -13.99
CA PRO A 109 22.79 -5.22 -14.03
C PRO A 109 23.62 -6.13 -13.09
N PHE A 110 22.98 -7.15 -12.50
CA PHE A 110 23.54 -8.17 -11.61
C PHE A 110 23.02 -9.56 -12.03
N PRO A 111 23.65 -10.67 -11.58
CA PRO A 111 23.14 -12.01 -11.84
C PRO A 111 21.69 -12.14 -11.42
N LYS A 112 20.86 -12.77 -12.26
CA LYS A 112 19.44 -12.99 -11.95
C LYS A 112 19.35 -13.69 -10.59
N PRO A 113 18.57 -13.15 -9.64
CA PRO A 113 18.41 -13.77 -8.33
C PRO A 113 17.70 -15.11 -8.46
N ASP A 114 18.02 -16.04 -7.56
CA ASP A 114 17.32 -17.33 -7.47
C ASP A 114 15.85 -17.12 -7.06
N GLU A 115 15.61 -16.19 -6.14
CA GLU A 115 14.29 -15.82 -5.62
C GLU A 115 14.19 -14.30 -5.37
N GLU A 116 12.97 -13.77 -5.43
CA GLU A 116 12.64 -12.37 -5.14
C GLU A 116 11.54 -12.33 -4.08
N GLU A 117 11.80 -11.62 -2.97
CA GLU A 117 10.86 -11.51 -1.85
C GLU A 117 10.41 -10.06 -1.64
N ILE A 118 9.12 -9.89 -1.37
CA ILE A 118 8.53 -8.57 -1.13
C ILE A 118 8.39 -8.35 0.38
N ILE A 119 9.05 -7.31 0.87
CA ILE A 119 8.99 -6.90 2.28
C ILE A 119 8.35 -5.52 2.36
N ILE A 120 7.12 -5.46 2.87
CA ILE A 120 6.38 -4.23 3.13
C ILE A 120 6.46 -3.91 4.61
N LEU A 121 7.03 -2.76 4.94
CA LEU A 121 7.04 -2.23 6.30
C LEU A 121 5.82 -1.33 6.51
N GLY A 122 5.15 -1.50 7.64
CA GLY A 122 3.95 -0.72 7.96
C GLY A 122 3.74 -0.53 9.46
N SER A 123 2.59 0.04 9.81
CA SER A 123 2.18 0.28 11.18
C SER A 123 0.75 -0.20 11.42
N TRP A 124 0.49 -0.69 12.62
CA TRP A 124 -0.83 -1.08 13.09
C TRP A 124 -1.36 -0.11 14.14
N TYR A 125 -2.61 0.26 14.00
CA TYR A 125 -3.39 1.00 14.98
C TYR A 125 -4.59 0.13 15.36
N LYS A 126 -4.89 -0.01 16.66
CA LYS A 126 -6.09 -0.73 17.11
C LYS A 126 -7.38 0.03 16.82
N GLY A 127 -7.32 1.36 16.80
CA GLY A 127 -8.43 2.24 16.39
C GLY A 127 -8.41 2.59 14.90
N ASP A 128 -9.47 3.25 14.43
CA ASP A 128 -9.47 3.90 13.13
C ASP A 128 -8.55 5.13 13.17
N VAL A 129 -7.47 5.10 12.41
CA VAL A 129 -6.44 6.16 12.43
C VAL A 129 -6.97 7.50 11.94
N ASN A 130 -7.95 7.52 11.03
CA ASN A 130 -8.53 8.77 10.57
C ASN A 130 -9.40 9.38 11.68
N TYR A 131 -10.14 8.54 12.41
CA TYR A 131 -10.91 9.00 13.58
C TYR A 131 -9.98 9.53 14.69
N LEU A 132 -8.95 8.77 15.05
CA LEU A 132 -7.97 9.18 16.07
C LEU A 132 -7.28 10.50 15.70
N LEU A 133 -6.87 10.65 14.44
CA LEU A 133 -6.29 11.89 13.95
C LEU A 133 -7.25 13.07 14.06
N LEU A 134 -8.52 12.88 13.69
CA LEU A 134 -9.52 13.95 13.78
C LEU A 134 -9.76 14.39 15.22
N GLU A 135 -9.76 13.47 16.18
CA GLU A 135 -9.85 13.76 17.61
C GLU A 135 -8.63 14.59 18.07
N ASP A 136 -7.41 14.10 17.79
CA ASP A 136 -6.17 14.77 18.18
C ASP A 136 -6.06 16.19 17.57
N LEU A 137 -6.45 16.36 16.30
CA LEU A 137 -6.44 17.67 15.65
C LEU A 137 -7.45 18.66 16.25
N GLN A 138 -8.60 18.19 16.72
CA GLN A 138 -9.60 19.03 17.37
C GLN A 138 -9.13 19.52 18.75
N GLU A 139 -8.41 18.68 19.48
CA GLU A 139 -7.91 18.99 20.83
C GLU A 139 -6.54 19.68 20.81
N GLY A 140 -5.86 19.72 19.66
CA GLY A 140 -4.47 20.19 19.56
C GLY A 140 -3.47 19.23 20.20
N GLY A 141 -3.83 17.95 20.28
CA GLY A 141 -3.04 16.86 20.85
C GLY A 141 -1.90 16.39 19.96
N PRO A 142 -1.05 15.47 20.46
CA PRO A 142 -0.05 14.80 19.65
C PRO A 142 -0.71 13.86 18.62
N LEU A 143 -0.06 13.63 17.48
CA LEU A 143 -0.56 12.70 16.47
C LEU A 143 -0.61 11.24 16.97
N PRO A 144 -1.49 10.39 16.41
CA PRO A 144 -1.63 9.01 16.83
C PRO A 144 -0.33 8.20 16.69
N VAL A 145 0.06 7.53 17.78
CA VAL A 145 1.19 6.57 17.78
C VAL A 145 0.66 5.16 17.49
N SER A 146 1.35 4.44 16.62
CA SER A 146 1.00 3.06 16.28
C SER A 146 1.21 2.08 17.44
N ASP A 147 0.32 1.11 17.61
CA ASP A 147 0.44 0.02 18.59
C ASP A 147 1.55 -0.99 18.22
N ALA A 148 1.85 -1.17 16.94
CA ALA A 148 2.92 -2.05 16.47
C ALA A 148 3.43 -1.65 15.09
N TYR A 149 4.68 -2.01 14.81
CA TYR A 149 5.22 -2.04 13.44
C TYR A 149 4.89 -3.39 12.80
N LEU A 150 4.80 -3.39 11.47
CA LEU A 150 4.41 -4.55 10.68
C LEU A 150 5.48 -4.87 9.64
N ILE A 151 5.69 -6.16 9.40
CA ILE A 151 6.32 -6.70 8.21
C ILE A 151 5.23 -7.48 7.47
N ASN A 152 4.97 -7.20 6.20
CA ASN A 152 3.93 -7.86 5.40
C ASN A 152 2.57 -7.97 6.14
N GLY A 153 2.20 -6.91 6.86
CA GLY A 153 0.96 -6.83 7.62
C GLY A 153 0.94 -7.62 8.94
N GLN A 154 2.06 -8.18 9.41
CA GLN A 154 2.16 -8.93 10.66
C GLN A 154 3.10 -8.24 11.69
N PRO A 155 2.71 -8.16 12.98
CA PRO A 155 3.54 -7.60 14.04
C PRO A 155 4.78 -8.42 14.40
N GLY A 156 4.75 -9.73 14.15
CA GLY A 156 5.83 -10.66 14.51
C GLY A 156 5.79 -11.16 15.96
N ASP A 157 6.78 -11.99 16.29
CA ASP A 157 6.76 -12.86 17.47
C ASP A 157 6.78 -12.19 18.84
N PHE A 158 7.25 -10.94 18.91
CA PHE A 158 7.39 -10.20 20.17
C PHE A 158 6.14 -9.40 20.54
N CYS A 159 5.13 -9.38 19.67
CA CYS A 159 3.88 -8.69 19.91
C CYS A 159 2.80 -9.65 20.42
N ASN A 160 1.92 -9.13 21.28
CA ASN A 160 0.84 -9.93 21.84
C ASN A 160 -0.02 -10.54 20.72
N CYS A 161 -0.47 -11.79 20.89
CA CYS A 161 -1.33 -12.50 19.94
C CYS A 161 -0.80 -12.53 18.49
N SER A 162 0.52 -12.49 18.32
CA SER A 162 1.19 -12.43 17.01
C SER A 162 2.33 -13.46 16.89
N LYS A 163 2.49 -14.36 17.87
CA LYS A 163 3.52 -15.40 17.85
C LYS A 163 3.28 -16.40 16.72
N GLY A 164 4.32 -16.74 15.98
CA GLY A 164 4.27 -17.62 14.81
C GLY A 164 3.84 -16.91 13.52
N THR A 165 3.62 -15.60 13.55
CA THR A 165 3.41 -14.80 12.33
C THR A 165 4.71 -14.44 11.63
N SER A 166 5.85 -14.76 12.25
CA SER A 166 7.17 -14.54 11.67
C SER A 166 7.56 -15.52 10.57
N SER A 167 6.95 -16.71 10.52
CA SER A 167 7.21 -17.69 9.44
C SER A 167 6.44 -17.38 8.16
N SER A 168 5.40 -16.56 8.21
CA SER A 168 4.68 -16.07 7.02
C SER A 168 5.42 -14.98 6.23
N PHE A 169 6.70 -14.72 6.57
CA PHE A 169 7.56 -13.77 5.87
C PHE A 169 8.35 -14.37 4.71
N ILE A 170 8.47 -15.70 4.66
CA ILE A 170 9.27 -16.46 3.69
C ILE A 170 8.48 -17.74 3.38
N SER A 171 7.47 -17.66 2.50
CA SER A 171 6.73 -18.85 2.03
C SER A 171 6.10 -18.62 0.68
#